data_AF-A0A017H3L9-F1
#
_entry.id   AF-A0A017H3L9-F1
#
_cell.length_a   1.000
_cell.length_b   1.000
_cell.length_c   1.000
_cell.angle_alpha   90.00
_cell.angle_beta   90.00
_cell.angle_gamma   90.00
#
_symmetry.space_group_name_H-M   'P 1'
#
loop_
_entity.id
_entity.type
_entity.pdbx_description
1 polymer ?
#
loop_
_entity_poly.entity_id
_entity_poly.type
_entity_poly.pdbx_seq_one_letter_code
_entity_poly.pdbx_strand_id
1 'polypeptide(L)'
;MREKRAFAERTRRFNGDRTRKKYFLVYEGSNTEEIYFNAVNALRNEIGIHPLIELVSLIRSYSEEGWSNPKKILECLMREIREKETGKISYKTLLDKIMETISEERQNLPEISNVSRETIFKTLQYCCKENMKKSMEDIVENVAESCKELLFLLNKRFFMERIAEILENIMKNIEKGGITYSKDFDKVCFIVDRDKDSFTEKQYNFVLEKCRENSFGFYITNPCFEFWLLLHFEEVLSMDKEKLLLNNRVNSKNRYAEAKLKEILPKYSKTRYDAELLVKNIDKAIENEKMFCEDIEELKNQLGSNLGVLIQEMKRNE
;
A
#
# COMPACT_ATOMS: atom_id res chain seq x y z
N MET A 1 -3.85 -7.85 -1.66
CA MET A 1 -2.58 -7.05 -1.72
C MET A 1 -1.40 -7.92 -2.11
N ARG A 2 -0.32 -7.33 -2.64
CA ARG A 2 0.93 -8.05 -2.97
C ARG A 2 2.16 -7.17 -2.83
N GLU A 3 3.33 -7.80 -2.70
CA GLU A 3 4.61 -7.09 -2.75
C GLU A 3 4.86 -6.48 -4.14
N LYS A 4 5.31 -5.23 -4.18
CA LYS A 4 5.79 -4.61 -5.40
C LYS A 4 7.11 -5.27 -5.80
N ARG A 5 7.10 -5.99 -6.93
CA ARG A 5 8.32 -6.59 -7.50
C ARG A 5 9.23 -5.47 -8.01
N ALA A 6 10.48 -5.44 -7.53
CA ALA A 6 11.51 -4.58 -8.11
C ALA A 6 11.86 -5.11 -9.52
N PHE A 7 11.63 -4.32 -10.56
CA PHE A 7 12.18 -4.62 -11.89
C PHE A 7 13.69 -4.44 -11.82
N ALA A 8 14.42 -5.55 -11.68
CA ALA A 8 15.87 -5.66 -11.86
C ALA A 8 16.71 -4.55 -11.22
N GLU A 9 16.48 -4.20 -9.95
CA GLU A 9 17.49 -3.47 -9.20
C GLU A 9 18.51 -4.46 -8.64
N ARG A 10 19.74 -4.39 -9.17
CA ARG A 10 20.90 -5.07 -8.56
C ARG A 10 21.10 -4.48 -7.16
N THR A 11 20.47 -5.07 -6.17
CA THR A 11 20.92 -4.93 -4.79
C THR A 11 22.35 -5.48 -4.76
N ARG A 12 23.34 -4.61 -4.52
CA ARG A 12 24.72 -5.04 -4.27
C ARG A 12 24.65 -6.17 -3.24
N ARG A 13 25.17 -7.34 -3.62
CA ARG A 13 25.29 -8.50 -2.73
C ARG A 13 26.04 -8.02 -1.50
N PHE A 14 25.36 -8.01 -0.37
CA PHE A 14 26.03 -7.89 0.91
C PHE A 14 26.78 -9.21 1.09
N ASN A 15 28.11 -9.16 1.21
CA ASN A 15 28.95 -10.33 1.48
C ASN A 15 28.86 -10.69 2.98
N GLY A 16 27.67 -10.98 3.45
CA GLY A 16 27.42 -11.40 4.83
C GLY A 16 26.11 -12.15 4.92
N ASP A 17 26.15 -13.31 5.56
CA ASP A 17 25.07 -14.29 5.76
C ASP A 17 23.95 -13.80 6.71
N ARG A 18 23.59 -12.51 6.63
CA ARG A 18 22.57 -11.89 7.50
C ARG A 18 21.32 -11.58 6.70
N THR A 19 20.21 -12.22 7.06
CA THR A 19 18.87 -11.92 6.55
C THR A 19 18.54 -10.45 6.82
N ARG A 20 18.03 -9.74 5.80
CA ARG A 20 17.56 -8.35 5.95
C ARG A 20 16.17 -8.34 6.55
N LYS A 21 15.96 -7.46 7.54
CA LYS A 21 14.65 -7.18 8.13
C LYS A 21 13.82 -6.38 7.14
N LYS A 22 12.64 -6.88 6.77
CA LYS A 22 11.77 -6.19 5.82
C LYS A 22 10.89 -5.19 6.54
N TYR A 23 10.79 -3.98 5.98
CA TYR A 23 9.84 -2.95 6.36
C TYR A 23 8.80 -2.88 5.25
N PHE A 24 7.64 -3.48 5.51
CA PHE A 24 6.50 -3.50 4.59
C PHE A 24 5.76 -2.17 4.66
N LEU A 25 5.89 -1.37 3.61
CA LEU A 25 5.29 -0.05 3.52
C LEU A 25 3.88 -0.17 2.91
N VAL A 26 2.87 0.25 3.67
CA VAL A 26 1.46 0.18 3.27
C VAL A 26 0.86 1.56 3.34
N TYR A 27 0.72 2.20 2.18
CA TYR A 27 0.20 3.56 2.06
C TYR A 27 -1.33 3.57 1.92
N GLU A 28 -2.01 4.63 2.33
CA GLU A 28 -3.40 4.89 1.94
C GLU A 28 -3.49 5.24 0.45
N GLY A 29 -2.73 6.24 0.00
CA GLY A 29 -2.64 6.70 -1.38
C GLY A 29 -1.60 5.94 -2.21
N SER A 30 -1.77 5.99 -3.54
CA SER A 30 -0.94 5.23 -4.49
C SER A 30 -0.04 6.10 -5.37
N ASN A 31 0.08 7.40 -5.09
CA ASN A 31 0.84 8.31 -5.95
C ASN A 31 1.90 9.06 -5.15
N THR A 32 1.48 10.02 -4.30
CA THR A 32 2.42 10.93 -3.65
C THR A 32 3.36 10.16 -2.72
N GLU A 33 2.83 9.29 -1.88
CA GLU A 33 3.57 8.47 -0.91
C GLU A 33 4.51 7.50 -1.61
N GLU A 34 4.02 6.85 -2.68
CA GLU A 34 4.83 5.90 -3.45
C GLU A 34 6.05 6.61 -4.08
N ILE A 35 5.86 7.80 -4.66
CA ILE A 35 6.97 8.59 -5.24
C ILE A 35 7.99 8.94 -4.14
N TYR A 36 7.53 9.35 -2.96
CA TYR A 36 8.40 9.71 -1.84
C TYR A 36 9.23 8.51 -1.36
N PHE A 37 8.57 7.39 -1.05
CA PHE A 37 9.25 6.24 -0.48
C PHE A 37 10.09 5.46 -1.51
N ASN A 38 9.78 5.56 -2.81
CA ASN A 38 10.71 5.10 -3.85
C ASN A 38 12.04 5.91 -3.79
N ALA A 39 11.98 7.23 -3.60
CA ALA A 39 13.17 8.06 -3.42
C ALA A 39 13.91 7.76 -2.11
N VAL A 40 13.18 7.52 -1.00
CA VAL A 40 13.77 7.03 0.27
C VAL A 40 14.54 5.73 0.05
N ASN A 41 13.97 4.77 -0.67
CA ASN A 41 14.64 3.49 -0.95
C ASN A 41 15.86 3.67 -1.88
N ALA A 42 15.76 4.54 -2.90
CA ALA A 42 16.85 4.82 -3.82
C ALA A 42 18.04 5.49 -3.13
N LEU A 43 17.77 6.44 -2.22
CA LEU A 43 18.77 7.22 -1.48
C LEU A 43 19.12 6.61 -0.11
N ARG A 44 18.63 5.41 0.21
CA ARG A 44 18.69 4.83 1.56
C ARG A 44 20.07 4.85 2.21
N ASN A 45 21.14 4.63 1.43
CA ASN A 45 22.51 4.66 1.94
C ASN A 45 22.98 6.09 2.25
N GLU A 46 22.59 7.07 1.42
CA GLU A 46 22.95 8.48 1.57
C GLU A 46 22.28 9.09 2.81
N ILE A 47 21.01 8.74 3.03
CA ILE A 47 20.24 9.22 4.19
C ILE A 47 20.47 8.39 5.47
N GLY A 48 21.35 7.38 5.43
CA GLY A 48 21.73 6.60 6.61
C GLY A 48 20.71 5.55 7.08
N ILE A 49 19.82 5.07 6.21
CA ILE A 49 19.01 3.87 6.51
C ILE A 49 19.94 2.68 6.70
N HIS A 50 19.69 1.90 7.74
CA HIS A 50 20.55 0.80 8.11
C HIS A 50 20.64 -0.25 6.98
N PRO A 51 21.85 -0.76 6.63
CA PRO A 51 22.02 -1.67 5.50
C PRO A 51 21.30 -3.02 5.60
N LEU A 52 20.88 -3.42 6.81
CA LEU A 52 20.10 -4.63 7.06
C LEU A 52 18.58 -4.42 6.92
N ILE A 53 18.13 -3.22 6.60
CA ILE A 53 16.71 -2.93 6.35
C ILE A 53 16.44 -2.99 4.85
N GLU A 54 15.37 -3.70 4.50
CA GLU A 54 14.83 -3.77 3.15
C GLU A 54 13.44 -3.14 3.12
N LEU A 55 13.22 -2.12 2.28
CA LEU A 55 11.93 -1.49 2.13
C LEU A 55 11.09 -2.24 1.08
N VAL A 56 9.91 -2.71 1.45
CA VAL A 56 9.02 -3.48 0.57
C VAL A 56 7.65 -2.81 0.52
N SER A 57 7.36 -2.10 -0.58
CA SER A 57 6.03 -1.49 -0.77
C SER A 57 4.99 -2.56 -1.10
N LEU A 58 3.83 -2.49 -0.44
CA LEU A 58 2.66 -3.29 -0.80
C LEU A 58 1.74 -2.54 -1.75
N ILE A 59 1.30 -3.23 -2.80
CA ILE A 59 0.37 -2.70 -3.80
C ILE A 59 -0.97 -3.43 -3.71
N ARG A 60 -2.04 -2.74 -4.11
CA ARG A 60 -3.40 -3.27 -4.15
C ARG A 60 -3.52 -4.38 -5.20
N SER A 61 -4.25 -5.43 -4.84
CA SER A 61 -4.71 -6.44 -5.80
C SER A 61 -5.89 -5.91 -6.62
N TYR A 62 -6.31 -6.63 -7.66
CA TYR A 62 -7.29 -6.15 -8.63
C TYR A 62 -8.58 -5.61 -7.98
N SER A 63 -9.20 -6.36 -7.08
CA SER A 63 -10.44 -5.97 -6.41
C SER A 63 -10.29 -4.87 -5.36
N GLU A 64 -9.05 -4.46 -5.10
CA GLU A 64 -8.65 -3.43 -4.15
C GLU A 64 -8.20 -2.13 -4.85
N GLU A 65 -8.20 -2.10 -6.19
CA GLU A 65 -7.90 -0.90 -6.97
C GLU A 65 -8.81 0.27 -6.53
N GLY A 66 -8.20 1.43 -6.24
CA GLY A 66 -8.92 2.62 -5.80
C GLY A 66 -9.36 2.65 -4.32
N TRP A 67 -9.03 1.63 -3.52
CA TRP A 67 -9.32 1.66 -2.09
C TRP A 67 -8.42 2.69 -1.37
N SER A 68 -9.05 3.68 -0.76
CA SER A 68 -8.41 4.70 0.08
C SER A 68 -8.94 4.73 1.52
N ASN A 69 -9.79 3.79 1.94
CA ASN A 69 -10.29 3.79 3.32
C ASN A 69 -9.30 3.05 4.23
N PRO A 70 -8.70 3.70 5.26
CA PRO A 70 -7.65 3.07 6.07
C PRO A 70 -8.09 1.79 6.77
N LYS A 71 -9.32 1.75 7.30
CA LYS A 71 -9.89 0.56 7.92
C LYS A 71 -9.95 -0.62 6.94
N LYS A 72 -10.47 -0.42 5.73
CA LYS A 72 -10.55 -1.47 4.69
C LYS A 72 -9.17 -1.98 4.28
N ILE A 73 -8.19 -1.07 4.17
CA ILE A 73 -6.82 -1.39 3.82
C ILE A 73 -6.17 -2.25 4.91
N LEU A 74 -6.35 -1.88 6.19
CA LEU A 74 -5.82 -2.65 7.31
C LEU A 74 -6.47 -4.03 7.43
N GLU A 75 -7.80 -4.13 7.34
CA GLU A 75 -8.52 -5.41 7.37
C GLU A 75 -8.06 -6.33 6.23
N CYS A 76 -7.79 -5.75 5.07
CA CYS A 76 -7.23 -6.48 3.94
C CYS A 76 -5.82 -6.99 4.21
N LEU A 77 -4.93 -6.16 4.77
CA LEU A 77 -3.58 -6.58 5.14
C LEU A 77 -3.60 -7.74 6.14
N MET A 78 -4.44 -7.63 7.17
CA MET A 78 -4.62 -8.66 8.18
C MET A 78 -5.16 -9.97 7.59
N ARG A 79 -6.05 -9.90 6.59
CA ARG A 79 -6.52 -11.07 5.84
C ARG A 79 -5.35 -11.75 5.14
N GLU A 80 -4.58 -11.02 4.33
CA GLU A 80 -3.47 -11.59 3.54
C GLU A 80 -2.41 -12.25 4.43
N ILE A 81 -2.06 -11.63 5.56
CA ILE A 81 -1.12 -12.20 6.53
C ILE A 81 -1.68 -13.51 7.10
N ARG A 82 -2.95 -13.52 7.53
CA ARG A 82 -3.61 -14.71 8.07
C ARG A 82 -3.71 -15.84 7.05
N GLU A 83 -4.06 -15.52 5.80
CA GLU A 83 -4.18 -16.50 4.73
C GLU A 83 -2.83 -17.18 4.47
N LYS A 84 -1.74 -16.42 4.53
CA LYS A 84 -0.40 -16.98 4.46
C LYS A 84 -0.06 -17.86 5.66
N GLU A 85 -0.30 -17.39 6.88
CA GLU A 85 0.00 -18.15 8.11
C GLU A 85 -0.74 -19.48 8.17
N THR A 86 -1.99 -19.49 7.71
CA THR A 86 -2.87 -20.67 7.75
C THR A 86 -2.77 -21.55 6.50
N GLY A 87 -2.22 -21.02 5.41
CA GLY A 87 -2.25 -21.64 4.08
C GLY A 87 -3.67 -21.71 3.46
N LYS A 88 -4.65 -21.06 4.08
CA LYS A 88 -6.06 -21.09 3.65
C LYS A 88 -6.45 -19.74 3.09
N ILE A 89 -6.73 -19.68 1.79
CA ILE A 89 -7.12 -18.44 1.09
C ILE A 89 -8.64 -18.30 1.03
N SER A 90 -9.13 -17.06 0.96
CA SER A 90 -10.52 -16.75 0.66
C SER A 90 -10.82 -16.79 -0.85
N TYR A 91 -12.09 -16.88 -1.22
CA TYR A 91 -12.50 -16.71 -2.62
C TYR A 91 -12.11 -15.33 -3.16
N LYS A 92 -12.10 -14.28 -2.33
CA LYS A 92 -11.59 -12.96 -2.71
C LYS A 92 -10.16 -13.04 -3.23
N THR A 93 -9.26 -13.66 -2.46
CA THR A 93 -7.86 -13.83 -2.86
C THR A 93 -7.73 -14.72 -4.09
N LEU A 94 -8.48 -15.82 -4.20
CA LEU A 94 -8.48 -16.66 -5.40
C LEU A 94 -8.90 -15.89 -6.65
N LEU A 95 -9.98 -15.11 -6.57
CA LEU A 95 -10.50 -14.33 -7.69
C LEU A 95 -9.53 -13.22 -8.11
N ASP A 96 -8.87 -12.58 -7.14
CA ASP A 96 -7.80 -11.61 -7.43
C ASP A 96 -6.61 -12.28 -8.13
N LYS A 97 -6.20 -13.48 -7.70
CA LYS A 97 -5.12 -14.25 -8.36
C LYS A 97 -5.47 -14.66 -9.79
N ILE A 98 -6.73 -15.02 -10.03
CA ILE A 98 -7.23 -15.28 -11.39
C ILE A 98 -7.16 -14.01 -12.24
N MET A 99 -7.64 -12.88 -11.73
CA MET A 99 -7.61 -11.60 -12.46
C MET A 99 -6.19 -11.08 -12.72
N GLU A 100 -5.30 -11.22 -11.75
CA GLU A 100 -3.87 -10.90 -11.90
C GLU A 100 -3.27 -11.73 -13.04
N THR A 101 -3.48 -13.05 -13.03
CA THR A 101 -2.93 -13.95 -14.06
C THR A 101 -3.53 -13.67 -15.45
N ILE A 102 -4.84 -13.46 -15.55
CA ILE A 102 -5.50 -13.07 -16.81
C ILE A 102 -4.95 -11.74 -17.34
N SER A 103 -4.64 -10.79 -16.44
CA SER A 103 -4.10 -9.49 -16.83
C SER A 103 -2.65 -9.60 -17.33
N GLU A 104 -1.83 -10.44 -16.68
CA GLU A 104 -0.45 -10.74 -17.10
C GLU A 104 -0.41 -11.45 -18.46
N GLU A 105 -1.32 -12.40 -18.68
CA GLU A 105 -1.44 -13.18 -19.92
C GLU A 105 -2.34 -12.53 -20.96
N ARG A 106 -2.81 -11.29 -20.77
CA ARG A 106 -3.87 -10.72 -21.61
C ARG A 106 -3.52 -10.64 -23.10
N GLN A 107 -2.25 -10.42 -23.42
CA GLN A 107 -1.77 -10.39 -24.82
C GLN A 107 -1.86 -11.76 -25.50
N ASN A 108 -1.90 -12.83 -24.70
CA ASN A 108 -1.96 -14.22 -25.12
C ASN A 108 -3.40 -14.78 -25.18
N LEU A 109 -4.41 -13.94 -24.91
CA LEU A 109 -5.83 -14.31 -24.82
C LEU A 109 -6.69 -13.42 -25.75
N PRO A 110 -6.65 -13.64 -27.08
CA PRO A 110 -7.33 -12.80 -28.06
C PRO A 110 -8.86 -12.74 -27.85
N GLU A 111 -9.46 -13.80 -27.30
CA GLU A 111 -10.91 -13.98 -27.11
C GLU A 111 -11.49 -12.98 -26.10
N ILE A 112 -10.66 -12.52 -25.16
CA ILE A 112 -11.04 -11.54 -24.13
C ILE A 112 -10.31 -10.19 -24.29
N SER A 113 -9.57 -10.00 -25.39
CA SER A 113 -8.80 -8.78 -25.66
C SER A 113 -9.66 -7.51 -25.56
N ASN A 114 -10.86 -7.55 -26.13
CA ASN A 114 -11.85 -6.46 -26.15
C ASN A 114 -12.81 -6.48 -24.94
N VAL A 115 -12.71 -7.47 -24.04
CA VAL A 115 -13.60 -7.58 -22.87
C VAL A 115 -13.01 -6.78 -21.72
N SER A 116 -13.77 -5.86 -21.13
CA SER A 116 -13.28 -5.07 -20.01
C SER A 116 -12.91 -5.96 -18.81
N ARG A 117 -11.85 -5.59 -18.05
CA ARG A 117 -11.45 -6.31 -16.82
C ARG A 117 -12.61 -6.40 -15.83
N GLU A 118 -13.42 -5.35 -15.74
CA GLU A 118 -14.60 -5.30 -14.87
C GLU A 118 -15.65 -6.35 -15.26
N THR A 119 -15.89 -6.54 -16.56
CA THR A 119 -16.83 -7.56 -17.06
C THR A 119 -16.37 -8.98 -16.70
N ILE A 120 -15.07 -9.26 -16.83
CA ILE A 120 -14.48 -10.56 -16.46
C ILE A 120 -14.65 -10.79 -14.96
N PHE A 121 -14.29 -9.80 -14.13
CA PHE A 121 -14.39 -9.92 -12.69
C PHE A 121 -15.84 -10.08 -12.20
N LYS A 122 -16.79 -9.31 -12.74
CA LYS A 122 -18.23 -9.49 -12.43
C LYS A 122 -18.73 -10.87 -12.82
N THR A 123 -18.19 -11.46 -13.90
CA THR A 123 -18.50 -12.84 -14.29
C THR A 123 -17.97 -13.82 -13.25
N LEU A 124 -16.71 -13.68 -12.81
CA LEU A 124 -16.14 -14.52 -11.75
C LEU A 124 -16.93 -14.43 -10.45
N GLN A 125 -17.33 -13.22 -10.03
CA GLN A 125 -18.17 -13.02 -8.86
C GLN A 125 -19.54 -13.70 -9.00
N TYR A 126 -20.17 -13.58 -10.18
CA TYR A 126 -21.41 -14.28 -10.47
C TYR A 126 -21.24 -15.80 -10.39
N CYS A 127 -20.19 -16.35 -10.99
CA CYS A 127 -19.88 -17.78 -10.92
C CYS A 127 -19.71 -18.27 -9.48
N CYS A 128 -18.93 -17.53 -8.67
CA CYS A 128 -18.71 -17.83 -7.26
C CYS A 128 -20.04 -17.85 -6.47
N LYS A 129 -20.86 -16.81 -6.63
CA LYS A 129 -22.09 -16.65 -5.86
C LYS A 129 -23.22 -17.57 -6.33
N GLU A 130 -23.50 -17.58 -7.63
CA GLU A 130 -24.70 -18.22 -8.16
C GLU A 130 -24.49 -19.69 -8.52
N ASN A 131 -23.32 -20.05 -9.03
CA ASN A 131 -23.01 -21.43 -9.40
C ASN A 131 -22.44 -22.23 -8.23
N MET A 132 -21.44 -21.67 -7.52
CA MET A 132 -20.73 -22.38 -6.45
C MET A 132 -21.35 -22.17 -5.06
N LYS A 133 -22.27 -21.20 -4.92
CA LYS A 133 -22.91 -20.81 -3.64
C LYS A 133 -21.90 -20.40 -2.56
N LYS A 134 -20.84 -19.67 -2.95
CA LYS A 134 -19.79 -19.19 -2.06
C LYS A 134 -19.74 -17.66 -2.04
N SER A 135 -19.45 -17.08 -0.86
CA SER A 135 -19.13 -15.67 -0.67
C SER A 135 -17.65 -15.39 -0.93
N MET A 136 -17.31 -14.13 -1.17
CA MET A 136 -15.92 -13.67 -1.34
C MET A 136 -15.07 -13.92 -0.08
N GLU A 137 -15.71 -13.90 1.09
CA GLU A 137 -15.08 -14.07 2.40
C GLU A 137 -14.94 -15.54 2.80
N ASP A 138 -15.59 -16.46 2.09
CA ASP A 138 -15.52 -17.89 2.40
C ASP A 138 -14.12 -18.43 2.13
N ILE A 139 -13.68 -19.36 2.97
CA ILE A 139 -12.43 -20.09 2.79
C ILE A 139 -12.58 -21.07 1.62
N VAL A 140 -11.56 -21.12 0.77
CA VAL A 140 -11.47 -22.09 -0.32
C VAL A 140 -10.98 -23.43 0.23
N GLU A 141 -11.85 -24.43 0.27
CA GLU A 141 -11.55 -25.77 0.79
C GLU A 141 -10.53 -26.52 -0.09
N ASN A 142 -10.72 -26.46 -1.41
CA ASN A 142 -9.81 -27.03 -2.40
C ASN A 142 -9.53 -26.00 -3.50
N VAL A 143 -8.33 -25.40 -3.43
CA VAL A 143 -7.92 -24.32 -4.33
C VAL A 143 -7.88 -24.77 -5.79
N ALA A 144 -7.30 -25.94 -6.06
CA ALA A 144 -7.14 -26.44 -7.43
C ALA A 144 -8.50 -26.76 -8.06
N GLU A 145 -9.40 -27.40 -7.32
CA GLU A 145 -10.75 -27.75 -7.79
C GLU A 145 -11.63 -26.51 -7.98
N SER A 146 -11.63 -25.60 -7.00
CA SER A 146 -12.38 -24.34 -7.10
C SER A 146 -11.89 -23.47 -8.26
N CYS A 147 -10.58 -23.40 -8.48
CA CYS A 147 -10.01 -22.67 -9.61
C CYS A 147 -10.41 -23.31 -10.95
N LYS A 148 -10.32 -24.64 -11.08
CA LYS A 148 -10.76 -25.38 -12.27
C LYS A 148 -12.23 -25.11 -12.57
N GLU A 149 -13.09 -25.15 -11.56
CA GLU A 149 -14.53 -24.88 -11.73
C GLU A 149 -14.79 -23.43 -12.16
N LEU A 150 -14.18 -22.44 -11.51
CA LEU A 150 -14.31 -21.03 -11.88
C LEU A 150 -13.84 -20.78 -13.32
N LEU A 151 -12.69 -21.33 -13.70
CA LEU A 151 -12.17 -21.22 -15.06
C LEU A 151 -13.09 -21.92 -16.05
N PHE A 152 -13.60 -23.12 -15.76
CA PHE A 152 -14.56 -23.81 -16.62
C PHE A 152 -15.83 -22.98 -16.86
N LEU A 153 -16.40 -22.37 -15.81
CA LEU A 153 -17.55 -21.49 -15.91
C LEU A 153 -17.24 -20.21 -16.71
N LEU A 154 -16.06 -19.63 -16.49
CA LEU A 154 -15.58 -18.48 -17.24
C LEU A 154 -15.43 -18.83 -18.73
N ASN A 155 -14.93 -20.03 -19.03
CA ASN A 155 -14.71 -20.51 -20.40
C ASN A 155 -16.01 -20.67 -21.19
N LYS A 156 -17.09 -21.12 -20.54
CA LYS A 156 -18.41 -21.22 -21.18
C LYS A 156 -18.90 -19.89 -21.74
N ARG A 157 -18.42 -18.77 -21.19
CA ARG A 157 -18.80 -17.43 -21.60
C ARG A 157 -17.84 -16.83 -22.64
N PHE A 158 -16.55 -17.07 -22.47
CA PHE A 158 -15.51 -16.37 -23.23
C PHE A 158 -14.74 -17.25 -24.23
N PHE A 159 -14.92 -18.57 -24.20
CA PHE A 159 -14.31 -19.52 -25.14
C PHE A 159 -12.78 -19.37 -25.25
N MET A 160 -12.11 -19.26 -24.11
CA MET A 160 -10.65 -19.14 -24.00
C MET A 160 -9.95 -20.48 -24.31
N GLU A 161 -9.12 -20.51 -25.35
CA GLU A 161 -8.44 -21.74 -25.80
C GLU A 161 -7.32 -22.19 -24.83
N ARG A 162 -6.61 -21.24 -24.22
CA ARG A 162 -5.41 -21.50 -23.40
C ARG A 162 -5.71 -21.70 -21.91
N ILE A 163 -6.89 -22.20 -21.56
CA ILE A 163 -7.34 -22.25 -20.17
C ILE A 163 -6.50 -23.16 -19.26
N ALA A 164 -5.94 -24.23 -19.81
CA ALA A 164 -5.07 -25.13 -19.06
C ALA A 164 -3.77 -24.43 -18.62
N GLU A 165 -3.19 -23.61 -19.51
CA GLU A 165 -1.98 -22.83 -19.20
C GLU A 165 -2.27 -21.72 -18.18
N ILE A 166 -3.44 -21.06 -18.30
CA ILE A 166 -3.90 -20.09 -17.30
C ILE A 166 -4.01 -20.75 -15.92
N LEU A 167 -4.61 -21.94 -15.84
CA LEU A 167 -4.72 -22.70 -14.59
C LEU A 167 -3.34 -22.98 -13.98
N GLU A 168 -2.39 -23.48 -14.77
CA GLU A 168 -1.02 -23.73 -14.30
C GLU A 168 -0.36 -22.46 -13.75
N ASN A 169 -0.53 -21.34 -14.45
CA ASN A 169 0.05 -20.07 -14.04
C ASN A 169 -0.61 -19.52 -12.77
N ILE A 170 -1.93 -19.68 -12.60
CA ILE A 170 -2.62 -19.34 -11.35
C ILE A 170 -2.07 -20.16 -10.19
N MET A 171 -1.93 -21.48 -10.36
CA MET A 171 -1.41 -22.35 -9.29
C MET A 171 0.02 -21.94 -8.88
N LYS A 172 0.90 -21.68 -9.86
CA LYS A 172 2.26 -21.15 -9.61
C LYS A 172 2.22 -19.79 -8.89
N ASN A 173 1.30 -18.91 -9.27
CA ASN A 173 1.14 -17.58 -8.68
C ASN A 173 0.57 -17.62 -7.25
N ILE A 174 -0.24 -18.62 -6.91
CA ILE A 174 -0.71 -18.84 -5.54
C ILE A 174 0.43 -19.36 -4.67
N GLU A 175 1.21 -20.33 -5.16
CA GLU A 175 2.35 -20.90 -4.41
C GLU A 175 3.48 -19.88 -4.17
N LYS A 176 3.80 -19.06 -5.17
CA LYS A 176 4.90 -18.07 -5.11
C LYS A 176 4.45 -16.67 -4.67
N GLY A 177 3.15 -16.46 -4.55
CA GLY A 177 2.57 -15.12 -4.34
C GLY A 177 2.33 -14.80 -2.87
N GLY A 178 1.83 -13.58 -2.65
CA GLY A 178 1.45 -13.08 -1.32
C GLY A 178 2.54 -12.23 -0.66
N ILE A 179 2.35 -11.96 0.62
CA ILE A 179 3.21 -11.09 1.43
C ILE A 179 4.18 -11.96 2.22
N THR A 180 5.48 -11.83 2.01
CA THR A 180 6.53 -12.64 2.65
C THR A 180 6.80 -12.29 4.13
N TYR A 181 5.99 -11.40 4.72
CA TYR A 181 6.01 -10.99 6.12
C TYR A 181 6.16 -12.14 7.14
N SER A 182 7.10 -11.94 8.06
CA SER A 182 7.31 -12.74 9.26
C SER A 182 7.11 -11.87 10.51
N LYS A 183 6.11 -12.19 11.33
CA LYS A 183 5.66 -11.36 12.46
C LYS A 183 6.75 -11.05 13.49
N ASP A 184 7.65 -11.99 13.75
CA ASP A 184 8.67 -11.86 14.80
C ASP A 184 9.97 -11.21 14.29
N PHE A 185 10.06 -10.94 12.99
CA PHE A 185 11.29 -10.46 12.36
C PHE A 185 11.07 -9.17 11.56
N ASP A 186 10.05 -9.15 10.69
CA ASP A 186 9.73 -8.04 9.82
C ASP A 186 8.85 -7.01 10.52
N LYS A 187 8.76 -5.81 9.93
CA LYS A 187 7.89 -4.72 10.39
C LYS A 187 6.88 -4.36 9.32
N VAL A 188 5.62 -4.20 9.71
CA VAL A 188 4.62 -3.51 8.88
C VAL A 188 4.58 -2.04 9.29
N CYS A 189 4.63 -1.16 8.30
CA CYS A 189 4.52 0.28 8.46
C CYS A 189 3.27 0.75 7.71
N PHE A 190 2.18 0.94 8.46
CA PHE A 190 0.92 1.44 7.92
C PHE A 190 0.92 2.96 7.93
N ILE A 191 0.99 3.57 6.73
CA ILE A 191 1.20 4.99 6.50
C ILE A 191 -0.08 5.58 5.92
N VAL A 192 -0.70 6.51 6.64
CA VAL A 192 -2.07 6.96 6.37
C VAL A 192 -2.18 8.47 6.58
N ASP A 193 -3.04 9.11 5.80
CA ASP A 193 -3.38 10.52 6.01
C ASP A 193 -4.54 10.61 7.00
N ARG A 194 -4.50 11.60 7.89
CA ARG A 194 -5.60 11.77 8.83
C ARG A 194 -6.88 12.19 8.12
N ASP A 195 -6.86 13.00 7.05
CA ASP A 195 -8.02 13.68 6.43
C ASP A 195 -9.33 13.57 7.24
N LYS A 196 -9.58 14.59 8.07
CA LYS A 196 -10.75 14.65 8.98
C LYS A 196 -12.09 14.45 8.27
N ASP A 197 -12.16 14.69 6.97
CA ASP A 197 -13.39 14.59 6.18
C ASP A 197 -13.72 13.12 5.83
N SER A 198 -12.73 12.22 5.80
CA SER A 198 -12.89 10.84 5.30
C SER A 198 -12.56 9.76 6.34
N PHE A 199 -11.73 10.06 7.34
CA PHE A 199 -11.33 9.12 8.38
C PHE A 199 -12.05 9.49 9.68
N THR A 200 -13.13 8.79 10.05
CA THR A 200 -13.85 9.13 11.28
C THR A 200 -13.05 8.78 12.53
N GLU A 201 -13.30 9.43 13.67
CA GLU A 201 -12.62 9.09 14.94
C GLU A 201 -12.80 7.61 15.32
N LYS A 202 -14.00 7.05 15.08
CA LYS A 202 -14.25 5.62 15.30
C LYS A 202 -13.37 4.73 14.42
N GLN A 203 -13.16 5.09 13.16
CA GLN A 203 -12.25 4.37 12.27
C GLN A 203 -10.80 4.54 12.71
N TYR A 204 -10.39 5.73 13.15
CA TYR A 204 -9.04 6.00 13.64
C TYR A 204 -8.72 5.12 14.85
N ASN A 205 -9.58 5.14 15.87
CA ASN A 205 -9.39 4.34 17.07
C ASN A 205 -9.36 2.84 16.75
N PHE A 206 -10.25 2.37 15.85
CA PHE A 206 -10.24 0.98 15.39
C PHE A 206 -8.91 0.61 14.72
N VAL A 207 -8.41 1.46 13.81
CA VAL A 207 -7.15 1.22 13.11
C VAL A 207 -5.98 1.21 14.10
N LEU A 208 -5.91 2.17 15.01
CA LEU A 208 -4.88 2.26 16.05
C LEU A 208 -4.84 1.00 16.92
N GLU A 209 -6.00 0.58 17.43
CA GLU A 209 -6.12 -0.64 18.26
C GLU A 209 -5.66 -1.88 17.48
N LYS A 210 -6.12 -2.04 16.23
CA LYS A 210 -5.75 -3.19 15.39
C LYS A 210 -4.27 -3.17 15.00
N CYS A 211 -3.66 -2.02 14.77
CA CYS A 211 -2.22 -1.91 14.57
C CYS A 211 -1.45 -2.36 15.82
N ARG A 212 -1.87 -1.95 17.02
CA ARG A 212 -1.25 -2.39 18.29
C ARG A 212 -1.36 -3.90 18.50
N GLU A 213 -2.56 -4.47 18.35
CA GLU A 213 -2.80 -5.91 18.49
C GLU A 213 -1.90 -6.75 17.57
N ASN A 214 -1.62 -6.25 16.37
CA ASN A 214 -0.82 -6.96 15.36
C ASN A 214 0.65 -6.53 15.35
N SER A 215 1.07 -5.64 16.27
CA SER A 215 2.42 -5.08 16.32
C SER A 215 2.86 -4.37 15.02
N PHE A 216 1.90 -3.74 14.34
CA PHE A 216 2.16 -2.91 13.17
C PHE A 216 2.49 -1.48 13.62
N GLY A 217 3.48 -0.85 12.97
CA GLY A 217 3.72 0.57 13.11
C GLY A 217 2.59 1.35 12.41
N PHE A 218 1.97 2.29 13.12
CA PHE A 218 0.92 3.15 12.59
C PHE A 218 1.46 4.58 12.49
N TYR A 219 1.62 5.06 11.26
CA TYR A 219 2.23 6.34 10.95
C TYR A 219 1.22 7.25 10.25
N ILE A 220 1.00 8.42 10.83
CA ILE A 220 -0.02 9.37 10.44
C ILE A 220 0.62 10.69 10.04
N THR A 221 0.08 11.30 9.00
CA THR A 221 0.25 12.73 8.73
C THR A 221 -1.10 13.43 8.80
N ASN A 222 -1.24 14.42 9.68
CA ASN A 222 -2.44 15.22 9.82
C ASN A 222 -2.13 16.66 9.42
N PRO A 223 -2.79 17.23 8.39
CA PRO A 223 -4.02 16.74 7.73
C PRO A 223 -3.84 15.75 6.58
N CYS A 224 -2.69 15.77 5.88
CA CYS A 224 -2.46 15.02 4.66
C CYS A 224 -0.96 14.93 4.36
N PHE A 225 -0.56 14.03 3.46
CA PHE A 225 0.84 13.77 3.16
C PHE A 225 1.61 14.99 2.64
N GLU A 226 0.95 15.94 1.97
CA GLU A 226 1.59 17.21 1.58
C GLU A 226 2.15 18.00 2.76
N PHE A 227 1.60 17.83 3.97
CA PHE A 227 2.17 18.42 5.18
C PHE A 227 3.53 17.80 5.52
N TRP A 228 3.70 16.48 5.39
CA TRP A 228 5.00 15.82 5.53
C TRP A 228 6.03 16.35 4.51
N LEU A 229 5.59 16.60 3.27
CA LEU A 229 6.46 17.20 2.25
C LEU A 229 6.88 18.63 2.63
N LEU A 230 5.97 19.43 3.20
CA LEU A 230 6.27 20.77 3.72
C LEU A 230 7.30 20.76 4.84
N LEU A 231 7.34 19.70 5.67
CA LEU A 231 8.30 19.60 6.77
C LEU A 231 9.76 19.61 6.30
N HIS A 232 10.05 19.31 5.04
CA HIS A 232 11.40 19.38 4.48
C HIS A 232 11.93 20.82 4.30
N PHE A 233 11.11 21.84 4.56
CA PHE A 233 11.40 23.26 4.37
C PHE A 233 11.17 24.02 5.68
N GLU A 234 12.02 25.00 6.01
CA GLU A 234 11.88 25.79 7.25
C GLU A 234 10.63 26.67 7.25
N GLU A 235 10.17 27.05 6.06
CA GLU A 235 9.02 27.89 5.81
C GLU A 235 7.76 27.37 6.52
N VAL A 236 7.63 26.05 6.68
CA VAL A 236 6.50 25.40 7.38
C VAL A 236 6.31 25.93 8.80
N LEU A 237 7.39 26.28 9.50
CA LEU A 237 7.36 26.74 10.89
C LEU A 237 6.70 28.11 11.04
N SER A 238 6.69 28.90 9.97
CA SER A 238 6.08 30.24 9.91
C SER A 238 4.64 30.23 9.37
N MET A 239 4.14 29.08 8.93
CA MET A 239 2.81 28.95 8.35
C MET A 239 1.71 28.99 9.42
N ASP A 240 0.51 29.36 8.98
CA ASP A 240 -0.69 29.39 9.80
C ASP A 240 -1.13 27.95 10.16
N LYS A 241 -0.86 27.56 11.43
CA LYS A 241 -1.13 26.20 11.93
C LYS A 241 -2.61 25.83 11.90
N GLU A 242 -3.51 26.78 12.13
CA GLU A 242 -4.95 26.51 12.07
C GLU A 242 -5.39 26.25 10.63
N LYS A 243 -4.91 27.05 9.67
CA LYS A 243 -5.20 26.82 8.24
C LYS A 243 -4.61 25.51 7.73
N LEU A 244 -3.41 25.14 8.19
CA LEU A 244 -2.82 23.83 7.92
C LEU A 244 -3.71 22.72 8.47
N LEU A 245 -4.06 22.75 9.76
CA LEU A 245 -4.88 21.72 10.40
C LEU A 245 -6.26 21.57 9.74
N LEU A 246 -6.93 22.69 9.43
CA LEU A 246 -8.24 22.67 8.80
C LEU A 246 -8.17 22.16 7.35
N ASN A 247 -7.06 22.42 6.66
CA ASN A 247 -6.78 22.06 5.29
C ASN A 247 -7.93 22.34 4.31
N ASN A 248 -8.57 23.49 4.48
CA ASN A 248 -9.70 23.91 3.65
C ASN A 248 -9.24 24.14 2.20
N ARG A 249 -10.18 24.01 1.25
CA ARG A 249 -9.93 24.40 -0.14
C ARG A 249 -9.68 25.90 -0.23
N VAL A 250 -8.58 26.27 -0.88
CA VAL A 250 -8.26 27.67 -1.20
C VAL A 250 -8.68 28.05 -2.63
N ASN A 251 -8.88 27.04 -3.48
CA ASN A 251 -9.49 27.16 -4.80
C ASN A 251 -10.11 25.82 -5.23
N SER A 252 -10.69 25.77 -6.43
CA SER A 252 -11.35 24.56 -6.96
C SER A 252 -10.42 23.35 -7.10
N LYS A 253 -9.10 23.58 -7.17
CA LYS A 253 -8.11 22.52 -7.41
C LYS A 253 -7.35 22.12 -6.14
N ASN A 254 -7.04 23.05 -5.24
CA ASN A 254 -6.05 22.84 -4.17
C ASN A 254 -6.63 23.09 -2.77
N ARG A 255 -6.22 22.23 -1.83
CA ARG A 255 -6.31 22.50 -0.38
C ARG A 255 -5.14 23.37 0.09
N TYR A 256 -5.24 23.94 1.29
CA TYR A 256 -4.26 24.88 1.83
C TYR A 256 -2.83 24.31 1.85
N ALA A 257 -2.63 23.09 2.37
CA ALA A 257 -1.31 22.47 2.43
C ALA A 257 -0.70 22.27 1.02
N GLU A 258 -1.49 21.77 0.06
CA GLU A 258 -1.04 21.61 -1.33
C GLU A 258 -0.72 22.96 -2.00
N ALA A 259 -1.50 24.01 -1.72
CA ALA A 259 -1.22 25.34 -2.25
C ALA A 259 0.09 25.91 -1.71
N LYS A 260 0.35 25.76 -0.39
CA LYS A 260 1.62 26.15 0.22
C LYS A 260 2.80 25.35 -0.29
N LEU A 261 2.62 24.04 -0.50
CA LEU A 261 3.66 23.22 -1.10
C LEU A 261 3.99 23.69 -2.53
N LYS A 262 3.00 24.10 -3.32
CA LYS A 262 3.22 24.65 -4.69
C LYS A 262 3.89 26.02 -4.71
N GLU A 263 3.74 26.84 -3.66
CA GLU A 263 4.48 28.10 -3.53
C GLU A 263 6.00 27.82 -3.38
N ILE A 264 6.37 26.78 -2.63
CA ILE A 264 7.78 26.41 -2.37
C ILE A 264 8.35 25.50 -3.46
N LEU A 265 7.54 24.56 -3.96
CA LEU A 265 7.89 23.58 -4.99
C LEU A 265 6.95 23.73 -6.21
N PRO A 266 7.16 24.72 -7.10
CA PRO A 266 6.23 25.06 -8.19
C PRO A 266 5.92 23.93 -9.17
N LYS A 267 6.81 22.94 -9.29
CA LYS A 267 6.64 21.76 -10.17
C LYS A 267 5.84 20.63 -9.52
N TYR A 268 5.39 20.80 -8.28
CA TYR A 268 4.67 19.77 -7.55
C TYR A 268 3.31 19.43 -8.20
N SER A 269 3.10 18.13 -8.45
CA SER A 269 1.79 17.52 -8.58
C SER A 269 1.78 16.19 -7.82
N LYS A 270 0.60 15.69 -7.45
CA LYS A 270 0.46 14.43 -6.71
C LYS A 270 1.05 13.22 -7.43
N THR A 271 1.19 13.30 -8.76
CA THR A 271 1.75 12.22 -9.60
C THR A 271 3.17 12.50 -10.06
N ARG A 272 3.74 13.69 -9.76
CA ARG A 272 5.09 14.07 -10.19
C ARG A 272 5.64 15.22 -9.36
N TYR A 273 6.76 14.99 -8.69
CA TYR A 273 7.56 16.01 -8.02
C TYR A 273 8.98 15.51 -7.78
N ASP A 274 9.88 16.41 -7.40
CA ASP A 274 11.28 16.06 -7.11
C ASP A 274 11.40 15.50 -5.68
N ALA A 275 11.11 14.20 -5.52
CA ALA A 275 11.19 13.55 -4.23
C ALA A 275 12.63 13.36 -3.73
N GLU A 276 13.61 13.22 -4.63
CA GLU A 276 15.01 13.11 -4.25
C GLU A 276 15.51 14.38 -3.56
N LEU A 277 15.12 15.56 -4.06
CA LEU A 277 15.40 16.84 -3.40
C LEU A 277 14.88 16.86 -1.95
N LEU A 278 13.66 16.38 -1.73
CA LEU A 278 13.07 16.32 -0.39
C LEU A 278 13.82 15.32 0.48
N VAL A 279 14.00 14.08 0.01
CA VAL A 279 14.64 13.00 0.77
C VAL A 279 16.08 13.32 1.16
N LYS A 280 16.83 14.09 0.35
CA LYS A 280 18.16 14.58 0.75
C LYS A 280 18.14 15.49 1.99
N ASN A 281 17.03 16.17 2.23
CA ASN A 281 16.80 17.03 3.39
C ASN A 281 15.92 16.35 4.46
N ILE A 282 15.84 15.00 4.48
CA ILE A 282 14.94 14.28 5.39
C ILE A 282 15.26 14.53 6.88
N ASP A 283 16.51 14.79 7.22
CA ASP A 283 16.88 15.15 8.60
C ASP A 283 16.30 16.51 9.02
N LYS A 284 16.10 17.42 8.07
CA LYS A 284 15.41 18.68 8.32
C LYS A 284 13.92 18.46 8.57
N ALA A 285 13.29 17.55 7.81
CA ALA A 285 11.91 17.17 8.07
C ALA A 285 11.74 16.56 9.46
N ILE A 286 12.66 15.69 9.87
CA ILE A 286 12.69 15.10 11.20
C ILE A 286 12.87 16.17 12.30
N GLU A 287 13.71 17.18 12.07
CA GLU A 287 13.88 18.28 13.02
C GLU A 287 12.61 19.14 13.12
N ASN A 288 12.03 19.52 11.99
CA ASN A 288 10.83 20.34 11.93
C ASN A 288 9.60 19.63 12.50
N GLU A 289 9.48 18.30 12.31
CA GLU A 289 8.38 17.47 12.84
C GLU A 289 8.21 17.64 14.36
N LYS A 290 9.32 17.77 15.10
CA LYS A 290 9.32 17.98 16.56
C LYS A 290 8.67 19.27 17.03
N MET A 291 8.43 20.22 16.12
CA MET A 291 7.71 21.47 16.41
C MET A 291 6.18 21.32 16.26
N PHE A 292 5.72 20.11 15.93
CA PHE A 292 4.35 19.70 15.76
C PHE A 292 4.06 18.43 16.57
N CYS A 293 2.84 17.93 16.52
CA CYS A 293 2.43 16.74 17.27
C CYS A 293 3.03 15.46 16.63
N GLU A 294 3.66 14.60 17.45
CA GLU A 294 4.15 13.27 17.04
C GLU A 294 3.37 12.12 17.74
N ASP A 295 2.55 12.44 18.73
CA ASP A 295 1.80 11.45 19.50
C ASP A 295 0.64 10.86 18.68
N ILE A 296 0.68 9.55 18.45
CA ILE A 296 -0.33 8.83 17.69
C ILE A 296 -1.75 8.93 18.28
N GLU A 297 -1.90 9.13 19.59
CA GLU A 297 -3.21 9.34 20.22
C GLU A 297 -3.77 10.73 19.94
N GLU A 298 -2.90 11.73 19.78
CA GLU A 298 -3.25 13.13 19.59
C GLU A 298 -3.33 13.54 18.11
N LEU A 299 -2.58 12.86 17.24
CA LEU A 299 -2.54 13.07 15.79
C LEU A 299 -3.91 12.94 15.11
N LYS A 300 -4.90 12.33 15.77
CA LYS A 300 -6.28 12.32 15.29
C LYS A 300 -6.91 13.72 15.20
N ASN A 301 -6.43 14.68 15.99
CA ASN A 301 -7.00 16.03 16.12
C ASN A 301 -5.95 17.16 16.04
N GLN A 302 -4.66 16.86 16.25
CA GLN A 302 -3.59 17.86 16.24
C GLN A 302 -2.78 17.86 14.94
N LEU A 303 -2.34 19.03 14.50
CA LEU A 303 -1.44 19.20 13.35
C LEU A 303 -0.11 18.52 13.64
N GLY A 304 0.32 17.63 12.76
CA GLY A 304 1.52 16.85 13.02
C GLY A 304 1.76 15.69 12.08
N SER A 305 2.87 15.01 12.31
CA SER A 305 3.23 13.76 11.68
C SER A 305 4.10 12.96 12.65
N ASN A 306 4.15 11.64 12.47
CA ASN A 306 5.15 10.78 13.11
C ASN A 306 5.94 9.97 12.08
N LEU A 307 6.03 10.45 10.83
CA LEU A 307 6.82 9.81 9.78
C LEU A 307 8.31 9.96 10.03
N GLY A 308 8.76 11.04 10.66
CA GLY A 308 10.16 11.17 11.06
C GLY A 308 10.56 10.12 12.10
N VAL A 309 9.63 9.68 12.97
CA VAL A 309 9.84 8.53 13.85
C VAL A 309 10.12 7.26 13.04
N LEU A 310 9.31 6.95 12.01
CA LEU A 310 9.56 5.82 11.10
C LEU A 310 10.95 5.89 10.47
N ILE A 311 11.34 7.06 9.95
CA ILE A 311 12.65 7.22 9.32
C ILE A 311 13.77 7.03 10.35
N GLN A 312 13.65 7.59 11.55
CA GLN A 312 14.63 7.40 12.62
C GLN A 312 14.79 5.92 13.02
N GLU A 313 13.69 5.18 13.12
CA GLU A 313 13.73 3.73 13.37
C GLU A 313 14.51 2.99 12.28
N MET A 314 14.30 3.37 11.00
CA MET A 314 15.05 2.80 9.88
C MET A 314 16.55 3.15 9.92
N LYS A 315 16.95 4.25 10.58
CA LYS A 315 18.36 4.61 10.74
C LYS A 315 19.04 3.87 11.91
N ARG A 316 18.30 3.56 12.99
CA ARG A 316 18.87 3.06 14.27
C ARG A 316 19.09 1.54 14.36
N ASN A 317 18.35 0.73 13.58
CA ASN A 317 18.38 -0.74 13.63
C ASN A 317 18.23 -1.32 15.04
N GLU A 318 17.01 -1.26 15.56
CA GLU A 318 16.57 -2.01 16.74
C GLU A 318 16.09 -3.43 16.38
#